data_AF-A0A959AFI2-F1
#
_entry.id   AF-A0A959AFI2-F1
#
_cell.length_a   1.000
_cell.length_b   1.000
_cell.length_c   1.000
_cell.angle_alpha   90.00
_cell.angle_beta   90.00
_cell.angle_gamma   90.00
#
_symmetry.space_group_name_H-M   'P 1'
#
loop_
_entity.id
_entity.type
_entity.pdbx_description
1 polymer ?
#
loop_
_entity_poly.entity_id
_entity_poly.type
_entity_poly.pdbx_seq_one_letter_code
_entity_poly.pdbx_strand_id
1 'polypeptide(L)'
;MEIAFGIAVVLILVIGLVNRRKQKRTWVQEERYDESGNWIDKRSGERGTYGSLDAERERERASLSRQGKIAELADVIRAVAAANAIASHERGDTQKREFNTATRRHAAEMIEMIESLLAGKEPASPVTTGQDGALASALNKQALDFSYARFPALLDLDLEQIRKYDALTGAWAAKVCSELQQG
;
A
#
# COMPACT_ATOMS: atom_id res chain seq x y z
N MET A 1 -52.77 -31.18 -7.62
CA MET A 1 -51.57 -31.57 -8.39
C MET A 1 -50.80 -30.38 -8.97
N GLU A 2 -51.43 -29.23 -9.20
CA GLU A 2 -50.80 -28.05 -9.82
C GLU A 2 -49.74 -27.38 -8.92
N ILE A 3 -49.95 -27.32 -7.60
CA ILE A 3 -48.99 -26.73 -6.65
C ILE A 3 -47.67 -27.53 -6.61
N ALA A 4 -47.75 -28.86 -6.66
CA ALA A 4 -46.57 -29.72 -6.67
C ALA A 4 -45.73 -29.55 -7.95
N PHE A 5 -46.38 -29.34 -9.09
CA PHE A 5 -45.70 -29.06 -10.36
C PHE A 5 -45.01 -27.69 -10.33
N GLY A 6 -45.67 -26.66 -9.79
CA GLY A 6 -45.08 -25.33 -9.63
C GLY A 6 -43.81 -25.34 -8.77
N ILE A 7 -43.81 -26.08 -7.66
CA ILE A 7 -42.64 -26.22 -6.78
C ILE A 7 -41.48 -26.94 -7.49
N ALA A 8 -41.78 -27.99 -8.28
CA ALA A 8 -40.76 -28.73 -9.02
C ALA A 8 -40.05 -27.85 -10.07
N VAL A 9 -40.80 -27.01 -10.80
CA VAL A 9 -40.24 -26.10 -11.81
C VAL A 9 -39.33 -25.05 -11.16
N VAL A 10 -39.72 -24.50 -10.01
CA VAL A 10 -38.89 -23.54 -9.27
C VAL A 10 -37.59 -24.18 -8.79
N LEU A 11 -37.63 -25.41 -8.28
CA LEU A 11 -36.43 -26.14 -7.86
C LEU A 11 -35.45 -26.37 -9.02
N ILE A 12 -35.93 -26.77 -10.19
CA ILE A 12 -35.08 -26.98 -11.37
C ILE A 12 -34.42 -25.67 -11.83
N LEU A 13 -35.15 -24.55 -11.81
CA LEU A 13 -34.61 -23.23 -12.16
C LEU A 13 -33.51 -22.79 -11.18
N VAL A 14 -33.71 -22.99 -9.88
CA VAL A 14 -32.71 -22.67 -8.85
C VAL A 14 -31.45 -23.51 -9.04
N ILE A 15 -31.59 -24.82 -9.28
CA ILE A 15 -30.46 -25.72 -9.53
C ILE A 15 -29.69 -25.29 -10.80
N GLY A 16 -30.41 -24.94 -11.87
CA GLY A 16 -29.81 -24.43 -13.12
C GLY A 16 -29.02 -23.14 -12.91
N LEU A 17 -29.57 -22.19 -12.13
CA LEU A 17 -28.91 -20.92 -11.78
C LEU A 17 -27.64 -21.12 -10.95
N VAL A 18 -27.69 -22.03 -9.98
CA VAL A 18 -26.52 -22.38 -9.14
C VAL A 18 -25.44 -23.06 -9.97
N ASN A 19 -25.80 -24.00 -10.85
CA ASN A 19 -24.83 -24.67 -11.73
C ASN A 19 -24.22 -23.72 -12.77
N ARG A 20 -24.99 -22.78 -13.33
CA ARG A 20 -24.49 -21.77 -14.26
C ARG A 20 -23.47 -20.83 -13.60
N ARG A 21 -23.70 -20.45 -12.33
CA ARG A 21 -22.73 -19.65 -11.55
C ARG A 21 -21.44 -20.43 -11.28
N LYS A 22 -21.53 -21.74 -11.02
CA LYS A 22 -20.33 -22.59 -10.86
C LYS A 22 -19.54 -22.71 -12.17
N GLN A 23 -20.19 -22.97 -13.30
CA GLN A 23 -19.55 -23.10 -14.61
C GLN A 23 -18.85 -21.80 -15.07
N LYS A 24 -19.44 -20.63 -14.83
CA LYS A 24 -18.78 -19.35 -15.14
C LYS A 24 -17.51 -19.11 -14.31
N ARG A 25 -17.43 -19.63 -13.09
CA ARG A 25 -16.21 -19.54 -12.27
C ARG A 25 -15.10 -20.46 -12.77
N THR A 26 -15.45 -21.67 -13.21
CA THR A 26 -14.48 -22.63 -13.77
C THR A 26 -13.90 -22.14 -15.09
N TRP A 27 -14.74 -21.61 -15.98
CA TRP A 27 -14.29 -21.10 -17.29
C TRP A 27 -13.36 -19.88 -17.19
N VAL A 28 -13.55 -19.00 -16.21
CA VAL A 28 -12.68 -17.82 -16.02
C VAL A 28 -11.30 -18.20 -15.44
N GLN A 29 -11.16 -19.40 -14.87
CA GLN A 29 -9.90 -19.89 -14.31
C GLN A 29 -9.04 -20.71 -15.27
N GLU A 30 -9.56 -21.17 -16.42
CA GLU A 30 -8.87 -22.13 -17.29
C GLU A 30 -8.25 -21.56 -18.57
N GLU A 31 -8.50 -20.31 -18.95
CA GLU A 31 -7.89 -19.71 -20.15
C GLU A 31 -6.97 -18.54 -19.81
N ARG A 32 -5.75 -18.86 -19.38
CA ARG A 32 -4.60 -18.00 -19.67
C ARG A 32 -3.61 -18.78 -20.51
N TYR A 33 -3.55 -18.40 -21.79
CA TYR A 33 -2.57 -18.84 -22.76
C TYR A 33 -1.19 -18.36 -22.29
N ASP A 34 -0.32 -19.29 -21.87
CA ASP A 34 1.07 -18.97 -21.56
C ASP A 34 1.85 -18.93 -22.88
N GLU A 35 2.70 -17.92 -23.07
CA GLU A 35 3.37 -17.54 -24.33
C GLU A 35 4.40 -18.58 -24.83
N SER A 36 4.48 -19.76 -24.20
CA SER A 36 5.44 -20.83 -24.49
C SER A 36 4.89 -21.97 -25.37
N GLY A 37 3.61 -21.93 -25.76
CA GLY A 37 3.05 -22.82 -26.79
C GLY A 37 2.94 -24.31 -26.41
N ASN A 38 3.13 -24.68 -25.14
CA ASN A 38 2.96 -26.05 -24.67
C ASN A 38 1.72 -26.21 -23.77
N TRP A 39 0.83 -27.12 -24.14
CA TRP A 39 -0.29 -27.56 -23.30
C TRP A 39 0.24 -28.44 -22.17
N ILE A 40 0.35 -27.89 -20.95
CA ILE A 40 0.68 -28.68 -19.76
C ILE A 40 -0.64 -29.23 -19.19
N ASP A 41 -0.87 -30.53 -19.37
CA ASP A 41 -1.94 -31.26 -18.70
C ASP A 41 -1.59 -31.42 -17.20
N LYS A 42 -2.11 -30.52 -16.35
CA LYS A 42 -1.81 -30.53 -14.92
C LYS A 42 -2.63 -31.61 -14.20
N ARG A 43 -1.93 -32.69 -13.81
CA ARG A 43 -2.43 -33.74 -12.91
C ARG A 43 -2.95 -33.12 -11.60
N SER A 44 -4.03 -33.67 -11.07
CA SER A 44 -4.79 -33.14 -9.93
C SER A 44 -3.98 -32.93 -8.63
N GLY A 45 -2.80 -33.53 -8.50
CA GLY A 45 -1.90 -33.39 -7.35
C GLY A 45 -0.95 -32.18 -7.38
N GLU A 46 -0.75 -31.51 -8.52
CA GLU A 46 0.09 -30.30 -8.65
C GLU A 46 -0.73 -29.00 -8.67
N ARG A 47 -2.04 -29.10 -8.42
CA ARG A 47 -2.98 -27.97 -8.44
C ARG A 47 -2.81 -27.01 -7.26
N GLY A 48 -2.09 -27.41 -6.21
CA GLY A 48 -1.83 -26.58 -5.03
C GLY A 48 -0.67 -25.59 -5.16
N THR A 49 0.24 -25.81 -6.11
CA THR A 49 1.52 -25.08 -6.19
C THR A 49 1.44 -23.77 -6.96
N TYR A 50 0.51 -23.63 -7.91
CA TYR A 50 0.44 -22.44 -8.77
C TYR A 50 -0.33 -21.28 -8.13
N GLY A 51 -1.40 -21.55 -7.37
CA GLY A 51 -2.11 -20.51 -6.62
C GLY A 51 -1.27 -19.94 -5.48
N SER A 52 -0.43 -20.76 -4.83
CA SER A 52 0.55 -20.28 -3.86
C SER A 52 1.68 -19.49 -4.53
N LEU A 53 2.19 -19.95 -5.68
CA LEU A 53 3.26 -19.26 -6.42
C LEU A 53 2.80 -17.90 -6.98
N ASP A 54 1.56 -17.80 -7.47
CA ASP A 54 1.00 -16.53 -7.94
C ASP A 54 0.75 -15.57 -6.76
N ALA A 55 0.26 -16.08 -5.63
CA ALA A 55 0.11 -15.29 -4.41
C ALA A 55 1.46 -14.82 -3.86
N GLU A 56 2.51 -15.66 -3.94
CA GLU A 56 3.88 -15.31 -3.55
C GLU A 56 4.46 -14.24 -4.47
N ARG A 57 4.32 -14.40 -5.79
CA ARG A 57 4.78 -13.39 -6.77
C ARG A 57 4.05 -12.06 -6.62
N GLU A 58 2.75 -12.08 -6.34
CA GLU A 58 1.99 -10.85 -6.11
C GLU A 58 2.39 -10.18 -4.79
N ARG A 59 2.66 -10.95 -3.74
CA ARG A 59 3.26 -10.44 -2.49
C ARG A 59 4.65 -9.84 -2.73
N GLU A 60 5.47 -10.48 -3.57
CA GLU A 60 6.79 -9.98 -3.94
C GLU A 60 6.69 -8.66 -4.70
N ARG A 61 5.79 -8.56 -5.70
CA ARG A 61 5.51 -7.31 -6.42
C ARG A 61 5.03 -6.21 -5.49
N ALA A 62 4.10 -6.52 -4.59
CA ALA A 62 3.61 -5.56 -3.60
C ALA A 62 4.74 -5.10 -2.67
N SER A 63 5.60 -6.01 -2.22
CA SER A 63 6.78 -5.72 -1.40
C SER A 63 7.78 -4.81 -2.13
N LEU A 64 8.11 -5.11 -3.39
CA LEU A 64 9.00 -4.29 -4.21
C LEU A 64 8.41 -2.90 -4.47
N SER A 65 7.12 -2.83 -4.79
CA SER A 65 6.40 -1.56 -4.94
C SER A 65 6.46 -0.73 -3.66
N ARG A 66 6.22 -1.35 -2.50
CA ARG A 66 6.33 -0.71 -1.18
C ARG A 66 7.74 -0.19 -0.92
N GLN A 67 8.77 -1.01 -1.19
CA GLN A 67 10.17 -0.60 -1.05
C GLN A 67 10.54 0.58 -1.97
N GLY A 68 10.03 0.59 -3.20
CA GLY A 68 10.20 1.70 -4.14
C GLY A 68 9.61 3.00 -3.58
N LYS A 69 8.38 2.96 -3.07
CA LYS A 69 7.74 4.13 -2.44
C LYS A 69 8.50 4.63 -1.21
N ILE A 70 9.02 3.73 -0.38
CA ILE A 70 9.87 4.08 0.77
C ILE A 70 11.15 4.79 0.31
N ALA A 71 11.81 4.28 -0.73
CA ALA A 71 13.02 4.88 -1.25
C ALA A 71 12.77 6.30 -1.79
N GLU A 72 11.72 6.47 -2.59
CA GLU A 72 11.33 7.77 -3.14
C GLU A 72 11.00 8.80 -2.05
N LEU A 73 10.19 8.42 -1.05
CA LEU A 73 9.88 9.32 0.05
C LEU A 73 11.12 9.65 0.90
N ALA A 74 12.04 8.69 1.06
CA ALA A 74 13.31 8.96 1.72
C ALA A 74 14.20 9.94 0.93
N ASP A 75 14.15 9.93 -0.41
CA ASP A 75 14.80 10.96 -1.24
C ASP A 75 14.16 12.34 -1.01
N VAL A 76 12.83 12.41 -0.94
CA VAL A 76 12.10 13.66 -0.63
C VAL A 76 12.51 14.23 0.73
N ILE A 77 12.55 13.41 1.78
CA ILE A 77 12.98 13.83 3.13
C ILE A 77 14.40 14.39 3.08
N ARG A 78 15.33 13.69 2.39
CA ARG A 78 16.73 14.13 2.26
C ARG A 78 16.86 15.42 1.47
N ALA A 79 16.10 15.59 0.40
CA ALA A 79 16.10 16.83 -0.39
C ALA A 79 15.63 18.03 0.45
N VAL A 80 14.56 17.87 1.22
CA VAL A 80 14.07 18.92 2.13
C VAL A 80 15.09 19.23 3.22
N ALA A 81 15.71 18.22 3.83
CA ALA A 81 16.74 18.40 4.84
C ALA A 81 18.00 19.10 4.30
N ALA A 82 18.43 18.75 3.09
CA ALA A 82 19.57 19.39 2.42
C ALA A 82 19.29 20.86 2.09
N ALA A 83 18.10 21.16 1.55
CA ALA A 83 17.68 22.54 1.24
C ALA A 83 17.64 23.46 2.47
N ASN A 84 17.49 22.88 3.67
CA ASN A 84 17.45 23.60 4.95
C ASN A 84 18.73 23.42 5.78
N ALA A 85 19.83 22.99 5.16
CA ALA A 85 21.16 22.85 5.78
C ALA A 85 21.24 21.90 7.00
N ILE A 86 20.26 20.99 7.17
CA ILE A 86 20.29 19.98 8.24
C ILE A 86 21.29 18.86 7.91
N ALA A 87 21.37 18.50 6.63
CA ALA A 87 22.38 17.57 6.13
C ALA A 87 23.64 18.36 5.72
N SER A 88 24.40 18.89 6.68
CA SER A 88 25.66 19.58 6.35
C SER A 88 26.64 18.62 5.65
N HIS A 89 27.39 19.15 4.69
CA HIS A 89 28.38 18.42 3.89
C HIS A 89 29.58 17.89 4.69
N GLU A 90 29.69 18.25 5.97
CA GLU A 90 30.82 17.91 6.86
C GLU A 90 30.59 16.64 7.70
N ARG A 91 29.46 15.94 7.51
CA ARG A 91 29.17 14.70 8.24
C ARG A 91 30.13 13.57 7.85
N GLY A 92 30.65 12.87 8.85
CA GLY A 92 31.44 11.66 8.65
C GLY A 92 30.61 10.52 8.04
N ASP A 93 31.26 9.50 7.49
CA ASP A 93 30.57 8.38 6.80
C ASP A 93 29.56 7.65 7.70
N THR A 94 29.85 7.52 9.00
CA THR A 94 28.93 6.94 9.98
C THR A 94 27.65 7.76 10.13
N GLN A 95 27.77 9.09 10.28
CA GLN A 95 26.63 9.99 10.39
C GLN A 95 25.78 10.03 9.12
N LYS A 96 26.42 9.95 7.94
CA LYS A 96 25.69 9.82 6.66
C LYS A 96 24.87 8.54 6.60
N ARG A 97 25.41 7.41 7.10
CA ARG A 97 24.69 6.13 7.16
C ARG A 97 23.53 6.18 8.14
N GLU A 98 23.74 6.73 9.33
CA GLU A 98 22.70 6.91 10.34
C GLU A 98 21.56 7.80 9.83
N PHE A 99 21.90 8.93 9.21
CA PHE A 99 20.93 9.82 8.57
C PHE A 99 20.13 9.13 7.45
N ASN A 100 20.80 8.39 6.56
CA ASN A 100 20.11 7.62 5.51
C ASN A 100 19.20 6.53 6.09
N THR A 101 19.60 5.93 7.20
CA THR A 101 18.79 4.91 7.90
C THR A 101 17.57 5.55 8.55
N ALA A 102 17.74 6.69 9.22
CA ALA A 102 16.68 7.44 9.86
C ALA A 102 15.64 7.92 8.83
N THR A 103 16.08 8.51 7.71
CA THR A 103 15.16 8.96 6.65
C THR A 103 14.35 7.81 6.03
N ARG A 104 14.96 6.64 5.80
CA ARG A 104 14.23 5.44 5.34
C ARG A 104 13.24 4.92 6.36
N ARG A 105 13.59 4.94 7.65
CA ARG A 105 12.68 4.55 8.75
C ARG A 105 11.45 5.47 8.76
N HIS A 106 11.64 6.78 8.71
CA HIS A 106 10.54 7.75 8.71
C HIS A 106 9.66 7.66 7.46
N ALA A 107 10.27 7.40 6.30
CA ALA A 107 9.51 7.11 5.08
C ALA A 107 8.65 5.85 5.27
N ALA A 108 9.20 4.77 5.84
CA ALA A 108 8.43 3.56 6.12
C ALA A 108 7.26 3.79 7.09
N GLU A 109 7.45 4.58 8.15
CA GLU A 109 6.38 4.98 9.09
C GLU A 109 5.23 5.69 8.37
N MET A 110 5.56 6.62 7.46
CA MET A 110 4.57 7.36 6.66
C MET A 110 3.79 6.43 5.71
N ILE A 111 4.48 5.52 5.03
CA ILE A 111 3.85 4.54 4.14
C ILE A 111 2.91 3.63 4.93
N GLU A 112 3.33 3.16 6.11
CA GLU A 112 2.50 2.33 6.98
C GLU A 112 1.24 3.05 7.48
N MET A 113 1.35 4.36 7.77
CA MET A 113 0.20 5.20 8.11
C MET A 113 -0.80 5.29 6.95
N ILE A 114 -0.33 5.51 5.71
CA ILE A 114 -1.17 5.56 4.52
C ILE A 114 -1.85 4.20 4.28
N GLU A 115 -1.08 3.11 4.35
CA GLU A 115 -1.59 1.75 4.17
C GLU A 115 -2.65 1.39 5.23
N SER A 116 -2.47 1.85 6.47
CA SER A 116 -3.44 1.66 7.56
C SER A 116 -4.75 2.40 7.26
N LEU A 117 -4.64 3.65 6.82
CA LEU A 117 -5.80 4.48 6.49
C LEU A 117 -6.60 3.89 5.31
N LEU A 118 -5.92 3.48 4.23
CA LEU A 118 -6.55 2.83 3.08
C LEU A 118 -7.15 1.47 3.40
N ALA A 119 -6.65 0.78 4.43
CA ALA A 119 -7.24 -0.44 4.95
C ALA A 119 -8.44 -0.19 5.89
N GLY A 120 -8.86 1.07 6.08
CA GLY A 120 -9.93 1.45 6.99
C GLY A 120 -9.55 1.31 8.48
N LYS A 121 -8.25 1.25 8.79
CA LYS A 121 -7.73 1.18 10.16
C LYS A 121 -7.32 2.57 10.62
N GLU A 122 -7.43 2.79 11.93
CA GLU A 122 -6.91 4.00 12.54
C GLU A 122 -5.38 3.93 12.60
N PRO A 123 -4.66 4.86 11.94
CA PRO A 123 -3.21 4.88 12.00
C PRO A 123 -2.71 5.33 13.37
N ALA A 124 -1.53 4.84 13.75
CA ALA A 124 -0.85 5.30 14.96
C ALA A 124 -0.55 6.80 14.84
N SER A 125 -0.93 7.57 15.85
CA SER A 125 -0.63 9.00 15.89
C SER A 125 0.87 9.21 16.17
N PRO A 126 1.57 10.04 15.37
CA PRO A 126 2.96 10.39 15.65
C PRO A 126 3.05 11.11 17.00
N VAL A 127 3.96 10.67 17.87
CA VAL A 127 4.28 11.43 19.08
C VAL A 127 4.94 12.73 18.65
N THR A 128 4.23 13.84 18.82
CA THR A 128 4.73 15.15 18.42
C THR A 128 5.67 15.66 19.51
N THR A 129 6.96 15.75 19.21
CA THR A 129 8.00 16.20 20.14
C THR A 129 8.55 17.61 19.84
N GLY A 130 8.08 18.25 18.75
CA GLY A 130 8.62 19.52 18.25
C GLY A 130 7.56 20.56 17.89
N GLN A 131 8.00 21.83 17.72
CA GLN A 131 7.16 22.95 17.28
C GLN A 131 6.99 22.98 15.76
N ASP A 132 5.83 23.45 15.32
CA ASP A 132 5.59 23.82 13.92
C ASP A 132 6.62 24.86 13.45
N GLY A 133 7.30 24.58 12.34
CA GLY A 133 8.32 25.44 11.76
C GLY A 133 8.33 25.36 10.23
N ALA A 134 9.05 26.29 9.58
CA ALA A 134 9.10 26.37 8.11
C ALA A 134 9.55 25.06 7.45
N LEU A 135 10.51 24.36 8.06
CA LEU A 135 10.96 23.05 7.62
C LEU A 135 9.87 21.97 7.74
N ALA A 136 9.19 21.89 8.88
CA ALA A 136 8.12 20.92 9.10
C ALA A 136 6.95 21.16 8.12
N SER A 137 6.63 22.43 7.85
CA SER A 137 5.64 22.80 6.84
C SER A 137 6.08 22.40 5.42
N ALA A 138 7.34 22.64 5.07
CA ALA A 138 7.90 22.24 3.77
C ALA A 138 7.87 20.71 3.59
N LEU A 139 8.27 19.97 4.62
CA LEU A 139 8.24 18.50 4.60
C LEU A 139 6.80 17.98 4.53
N ASN A 140 5.88 18.53 5.32
CA ASN A 140 4.46 18.17 5.28
C ASN A 140 3.89 18.32 3.86
N LYS A 141 4.13 19.47 3.23
CA LYS A 141 3.69 19.72 1.86
C LYS A 141 4.23 18.66 0.88
N GLN A 142 5.54 18.43 0.88
CA GLN A 142 6.15 17.45 -0.02
C GLN A 142 5.67 16.02 0.24
N ALA A 143 5.41 15.68 1.51
CA ALA A 143 4.87 14.37 1.88
C ALA A 143 3.42 14.19 1.41
N LEU A 144 2.58 15.23 1.51
CA LEU A 144 1.22 15.20 0.97
C LEU A 144 1.23 15.08 -0.56
N ASP A 145 2.04 15.90 -1.25
CA ASP A 145 2.18 15.86 -2.70
C ASP A 145 2.61 14.44 -3.16
N PHE A 146 3.60 13.86 -2.49
CA PHE A 146 4.04 12.49 -2.72
C PHE A 146 2.90 11.48 -2.50
N SER A 147 2.16 11.63 -1.41
CA SER A 147 1.15 10.65 -1.00
C SER A 147 -0.02 10.61 -1.96
N TYR A 148 -0.54 11.75 -2.38
CA TYR A 148 -1.61 11.79 -3.39
C TYR A 148 -1.14 11.31 -4.76
N ALA A 149 0.12 11.54 -5.13
CA ALA A 149 0.68 11.03 -6.38
C ALA A 149 0.86 9.50 -6.39
N ARG A 150 1.26 8.91 -5.25
CA ARG A 150 1.57 7.46 -5.15
C ARG A 150 0.44 6.60 -4.60
N PHE A 151 -0.57 7.21 -4.02
CA PHE A 151 -1.74 6.57 -3.43
C PHE A 151 -3.02 7.33 -3.82
N PRO A 152 -3.43 7.27 -5.09
CA PRO A 152 -4.62 7.99 -5.57
C PRO A 152 -5.90 7.58 -4.83
N ALA A 153 -5.96 6.36 -4.27
CA ALA A 153 -7.07 5.90 -3.43
C ALA A 153 -7.28 6.75 -2.16
N LEU A 154 -6.32 7.57 -1.75
CA LEU A 154 -6.52 8.55 -0.67
C LEU A 154 -7.58 9.60 -1.02
N LEU A 155 -7.81 9.86 -2.31
CA LEU A 155 -8.82 10.80 -2.80
C LEU A 155 -10.24 10.24 -2.70
N ASP A 156 -10.38 8.92 -2.55
CA ASP A 156 -11.67 8.24 -2.40
C ASP A 156 -12.14 8.23 -0.93
N LEU A 157 -11.29 8.68 0.00
CA LEU A 157 -11.63 8.78 1.42
C LEU A 157 -12.64 9.89 1.68
N ASP A 158 -13.37 9.77 2.79
CA ASP A 158 -14.27 10.84 3.21
C ASP A 158 -13.49 12.10 3.66
N LEU A 159 -14.17 13.25 3.69
CA LEU A 159 -13.54 14.52 4.02
C LEU A 159 -12.96 14.53 5.45
N GLU A 160 -13.55 13.80 6.38
CA GLU A 160 -13.10 13.73 7.77
C GLU A 160 -11.78 12.94 7.89
N GLN A 161 -11.68 11.83 7.16
CA GLN A 161 -10.49 10.99 7.03
C GLN A 161 -9.36 11.76 6.34
N ILE A 162 -9.66 12.52 5.28
CA ILE A 162 -8.68 13.38 4.62
C ILE A 162 -8.14 14.43 5.60
N ARG A 163 -9.01 15.13 6.33
CA ARG A 163 -8.59 16.12 7.34
C ARG A 163 -7.75 15.49 8.45
N LYS A 164 -8.13 14.30 8.91
CA LYS A 164 -7.38 13.55 9.92
C LYS A 164 -6.00 13.16 9.38
N TYR A 165 -5.94 12.73 8.13
CA TYR A 165 -4.70 12.39 7.44
C TYR A 165 -3.78 13.60 7.29
N ASP A 166 -4.30 14.76 6.91
CA ASP A 166 -3.53 16.01 6.84
C ASP A 166 -2.92 16.37 8.20
N ALA A 167 -3.71 16.27 9.27
CA ALA A 167 -3.23 16.53 10.62
C ALA A 167 -2.14 15.54 11.07
N LEU A 168 -2.32 14.25 10.78
CA LEU A 168 -1.34 13.21 11.07
C LEU A 168 -0.05 13.40 10.28
N THR A 169 -0.13 13.81 9.02
CA THR A 169 1.03 14.10 8.18
C THR A 169 1.80 15.31 8.69
N GLY A 170 1.09 16.34 9.18
CA GLY A 170 1.69 17.48 9.87
C GLY A 170 2.44 17.05 11.14
N ALA A 171 1.82 16.25 11.99
CA ALA A 171 2.45 15.73 13.21
C ALA A 171 3.68 14.84 12.90
N TRP A 172 3.59 14.03 11.86
CA TRP A 172 4.72 13.21 11.38
C TRP A 172 5.86 14.11 10.90
N ALA A 173 5.58 15.13 10.10
CA ALA A 173 6.61 16.04 9.60
C ALA A 173 7.32 16.77 10.73
N ALA A 174 6.58 17.25 11.73
CA ALA A 174 7.17 17.88 12.92
C ALA A 174 8.08 16.92 13.71
N LYS A 175 7.64 15.67 13.92
CA LYS A 175 8.46 14.62 14.55
C LYS A 175 9.75 14.36 13.78
N VAL A 176 9.66 14.14 12.46
CA VAL A 176 10.82 13.86 11.60
C VAL A 176 11.83 15.00 11.66
N CYS A 177 11.36 16.25 11.54
CA CYS A 177 12.22 17.41 11.63
C CYS A 177 12.93 17.52 12.98
N SER A 178 12.21 17.30 14.09
CA SER A 178 12.82 17.32 15.42
C SER A 178 13.90 16.25 15.58
N GLU A 179 13.65 15.02 15.10
CA GLU A 179 14.62 13.92 15.21
C GLU A 179 15.85 14.14 14.31
N LEU A 180 15.65 14.64 13.09
CA LEU A 180 16.76 14.91 12.17
C LEU A 180 17.62 16.12 12.56
N GLN A 181 17.11 17.03 13.39
CA GLN A 181 17.89 18.15 13.94
C GLN A 181 18.70 17.75 15.18
N GLN A 182 18.28 16.71 15.90
CA GLN A 182 18.96 16.22 17.11
C GLN A 182 20.09 15.21 16.80
N GLY A 183 20.11 14.61 15.60
CA GLY A 183 21.13 13.67 15.13
C GLY A 183 22.05 14.22 14.05
#